data_AF-A0A1I8AJA6-F1
#
_entry.id   AF-A0A1I8AJA6-F1
#
_cell.length_a   1.000
_cell.length_b   1.000
_cell.length_c   1.000
_cell.angle_alpha   90.00
_cell.angle_beta   90.00
_cell.angle_gamma   90.00
#
_symmetry.space_group_name_H-M   'P 1'
#
loop_
_entity.id
_entity.type
_entity.pdbx_description
1 polymer ?
#
loop_
_entity_poly.entity_id
_entity_poly.type
_entity_poly.pdbx_seq_one_letter_code
_entity_poly.pdbx_strand_id
1 'polypeptide(L)'
;MESELSIIDERVLQLEELTAELESVKAMVAIDGVRLRNALKMEKYLRGQLETDIDALKKNKHPRPALYGNGRFHALLESVVQAAQQLSECDVDFPGINELKKTTLAVVHRMVQELKCVQLENPFPRHLFEKAEALVQKTE
;
A
#
# COMPACT_ATOMS: atom_id res chain seq x y z
N MET A 1 7.01 -42.02 33.49
CA MET A 1 6.17 -42.30 32.31
C MET A 1 5.02 -41.31 32.17
N GLU A 2 4.29 -40.95 33.23
CA GLU A 2 3.22 -39.92 33.15
C GLU A 2 3.72 -38.51 32.79
N SER A 3 4.96 -38.16 33.16
CA SER A 3 5.53 -36.83 32.89
C SER A 3 5.95 -36.60 31.43
N GLU A 4 6.24 -37.64 30.65
CA GLU A 4 6.68 -37.48 29.26
C GLU A 4 5.49 -37.32 28.30
N LEU A 5 4.38 -38.04 28.56
CA LEU A 5 3.13 -37.86 27.80
C LEU A 5 2.57 -36.44 27.96
N SER A 6 2.59 -35.91 29.19
CA SER A 6 2.15 -34.54 29.47
C SER A 6 2.94 -33.47 28.71
N ILE A 7 4.25 -33.67 28.52
CA ILE A 7 5.09 -32.73 27.77
C ILE A 7 4.81 -32.85 26.27
N ILE A 8 4.55 -34.05 25.77
CA ILE A 8 4.20 -34.27 24.36
C ILE A 8 2.87 -33.59 24.05
N ASP A 9 1.86 -33.72 24.89
CA ASP A 9 0.55 -33.10 24.69
C ASP A 9 0.63 -31.57 24.69
N GLU A 10 1.41 -30.97 25.60
CA GLU A 10 1.66 -29.51 25.59
C GLU A 10 2.37 -29.05 24.31
N ARG A 11 3.32 -29.84 23.80
CA ARG A 11 4.04 -29.53 22.56
C ARG A 11 3.16 -29.67 21.32
N VAL A 12 2.24 -30.63 21.30
CA VAL A 12 1.24 -30.78 20.23
C VAL A 12 0.32 -29.57 20.21
N LEU A 13 -0.15 -29.12 21.37
CA LEU A 13 -1.05 -27.96 21.47
C LEU A 13 -0.37 -26.67 21.00
N GLN A 14 0.89 -26.45 21.38
CA GLN A 14 1.71 -25.34 20.87
C GLN A 14 1.91 -25.40 19.35
N LEU A 15 2.08 -26.59 18.78
CA LEU A 15 2.22 -26.78 17.33
C LEU A 15 0.92 -26.46 16.58
N GLU A 16 -0.24 -26.81 17.14
CA GLU A 16 -1.54 -26.48 16.58
C GLU A 16 -1.78 -24.96 16.57
N GLU A 17 -1.44 -24.27 17.67
CA GLU A 17 -1.53 -22.81 17.77
C GLU A 17 -0.63 -22.12 16.73
N LEU A 18 0.64 -22.51 16.64
CA LEU A 18 1.58 -21.98 15.63
C LEU A 18 1.11 -22.23 14.20
N THR A 19 0.48 -23.39 13.94
CA THR A 19 -0.08 -23.71 12.62
C THR A 19 -1.25 -22.81 12.27
N ALA A 20 -2.13 -22.51 13.23
CA ALA A 20 -3.24 -21.59 13.05
C ALA A 20 -2.76 -20.15 12.79
N GLU A 21 -1.75 -19.69 13.53
CA GLU A 21 -1.11 -18.38 13.31
C GLU A 21 -0.49 -18.29 11.91
N LEU A 22 0.19 -19.34 11.45
CA LEU A 22 0.80 -19.38 10.12
C LEU A 22 -0.23 -19.28 9.00
N GLU A 23 -1.36 -19.98 9.10
CA GLU A 23 -2.43 -19.89 8.11
C GLU A 23 -3.11 -18.51 8.11
N SER A 24 -3.24 -17.87 9.27
CA SER A 24 -3.71 -16.48 9.38
C SER A 24 -2.78 -15.49 8.66
N VAL A 25 -1.46 -15.59 8.90
CA VAL A 25 -0.46 -14.75 8.25
C VAL A 25 -0.47 -14.96 6.73
N LYS A 26 -0.56 -16.20 6.26
CA LYS A 26 -0.64 -16.55 4.84
C LYS A 26 -1.87 -15.94 4.16
N ALA A 27 -3.02 -15.93 4.85
CA ALA A 27 -4.23 -15.27 4.35
C ALA A 27 -4.05 -13.76 4.21
N MET A 28 -3.42 -13.10 5.19
CA MET A 28 -3.11 -11.67 5.13
C MET A 28 -2.18 -11.34 3.95
N VAL A 29 -1.09 -12.09 3.79
CA VAL A 29 -0.15 -11.92 2.67
C VAL A 29 -0.84 -12.10 1.31
N ALA A 30 -1.76 -13.06 1.19
CA ALA A 30 -2.52 -13.26 -0.04
C ALA A 30 -3.40 -12.05 -0.39
N ILE A 31 -4.05 -11.45 0.62
CA ILE A 31 -4.87 -10.25 0.47
C ILE A 31 -4.01 -9.06 0.05
N ASP A 32 -2.87 -8.83 0.72
CA ASP A 32 -1.97 -7.74 0.38
C ASP A 32 -1.33 -7.93 -1.00
N GLY A 33 -1.04 -9.16 -1.40
CA GLY A 33 -0.63 -9.48 -2.77
C GLY A 33 -1.68 -9.10 -3.82
N VAL A 34 -2.98 -9.28 -3.54
CA VAL A 34 -4.06 -8.82 -4.42
C VAL A 34 -4.09 -7.29 -4.47
N ARG A 35 -3.97 -6.62 -3.31
CA ARG A 35 -3.96 -5.14 -3.22
C ARG A 35 -2.81 -4.55 -4.04
N LEU A 36 -1.60 -5.08 -3.91
CA LEU A 36 -0.42 -4.65 -4.67
C LEU A 36 -0.58 -4.86 -6.18
N ARG A 37 -1.12 -6.01 -6.61
CA ARG A 37 -1.40 -6.25 -8.05
C ARG A 37 -2.39 -5.23 -8.62
N ASN A 38 -3.40 -4.85 -7.84
CA ASN A 38 -4.37 -3.85 -8.25
C ASN A 38 -3.74 -2.44 -8.31
N ALA A 39 -2.90 -2.09 -7.35
CA ALA A 39 -2.13 -0.84 -7.37
C ALA A 39 -1.21 -0.76 -8.61
N LEU A 40 -0.53 -1.86 -8.96
CA LEU A 40 0.30 -1.92 -10.16
C LEU A 40 -0.50 -1.75 -11.46
N LYS A 41 -1.70 -2.35 -11.55
CA LYS A 41 -2.59 -2.14 -12.70
C LYS A 41 -3.01 -0.67 -12.82
N MET A 42 -3.25 0.00 -11.69
CA MET A 42 -3.62 1.42 -11.66
C MET A 42 -2.45 2.31 -12.07
N GLU A 43 -1.23 2.03 -11.61
CA GLU A 43 -0.03 2.74 -12.04
C GLU A 43 0.13 2.68 -13.56
N LYS A 44 -0.02 1.49 -14.16
CA LYS A 44 0.05 1.32 -15.61
C LYS A 44 -1.05 2.08 -16.34
N TYR A 45 -2.27 2.07 -15.80
CA TYR A 45 -3.39 2.82 -16.38
C TYR A 45 -3.18 4.33 -16.31
N LEU A 46 -2.80 4.86 -15.14
CA LEU A 46 -2.53 6.28 -14.95
C LEU A 46 -1.36 6.73 -15.82
N ARG A 47 -0.31 5.92 -15.94
CA ARG A 47 0.80 6.19 -16.85
C ARG A 47 0.32 6.31 -18.29
N GLY A 48 -0.55 5.41 -18.76
CA GLY A 48 -1.13 5.50 -20.10
C GLY A 48 -2.01 6.73 -20.31
N GLN A 49 -2.78 7.15 -19.30
CA GLN A 49 -3.55 8.40 -19.36
C GLN A 49 -2.63 9.62 -19.41
N LEU A 50 -1.63 9.68 -18.53
CA LEU A 50 -0.61 10.73 -18.53
C LEU A 50 0.14 10.83 -19.84
N GLU A 51 0.52 9.70 -20.45
CA GLU A 51 1.15 9.66 -21.78
C GLU A 51 0.22 10.24 -22.85
N THR A 52 -1.08 9.88 -22.81
CA THR A 52 -2.10 10.42 -23.71
C THR A 52 -2.29 11.92 -23.54
N ASP A 53 -2.32 12.40 -22.29
CA ASP A 53 -2.46 13.81 -21.97
C ASP A 53 -1.22 14.61 -22.36
N ILE A 54 -0.01 14.06 -22.14
CA ILE A 54 1.25 14.65 -22.60
C ILE A 54 1.23 14.78 -24.12
N ASP A 55 0.78 13.76 -24.84
CA ASP A 55 0.65 13.80 -26.30
C ASP A 55 -0.42 14.82 -26.75
N ALA A 56 -1.53 14.93 -26.04
CA ALA A 56 -2.56 15.94 -26.29
C ALA A 56 -2.04 17.37 -26.03
N LEU A 57 -1.26 17.58 -24.97
CA LEU A 57 -0.63 18.85 -24.61
C LEU A 57 0.50 19.24 -25.57
N LYS A 58 1.28 18.27 -26.05
CA LYS A 58 2.27 18.48 -27.12
C LYS A 58 1.60 18.90 -28.43
N LYS A 59 0.41 18.37 -28.71
CA LYS A 59 -0.36 18.65 -29.93
C LYS A 59 -1.22 19.92 -29.84
N ASN A 60 -1.70 20.32 -28.66
CA ASN A 60 -2.62 21.46 -28.47
C ASN A 60 -2.30 22.30 -27.22
N LYS A 61 -2.14 23.63 -27.39
CA LYS A 61 -1.94 24.63 -26.33
C LYS A 61 -3.24 24.98 -25.56
N HIS A 62 -4.01 24.00 -25.08
CA HIS A 62 -5.28 24.24 -24.37
C HIS A 62 -5.38 23.46 -23.04
N PRO A 63 -6.18 23.94 -22.08
CA PRO A 63 -6.00 23.69 -20.65
C PRO A 63 -6.24 22.23 -20.25
N ARG A 64 -5.54 21.79 -19.19
CA ARG A 64 -5.52 20.43 -18.65
C ARG A 64 -6.94 19.86 -18.49
N PRO A 65 -7.19 18.59 -18.88
CA PRO A 65 -8.44 17.93 -18.52
C PRO A 65 -8.57 17.88 -16.99
N ALA A 66 -9.78 18.12 -16.48
CA ALA A 66 -10.16 17.84 -15.09
C ALA A 66 -10.16 16.32 -14.87
N LEU A 67 -8.97 15.74 -14.79
CA LEU A 67 -8.79 14.38 -14.28
C LEU A 67 -8.94 14.44 -12.77
N TYR A 68 -9.46 13.35 -12.21
CA TYR A 68 -9.68 13.12 -10.78
C TYR A 68 -10.99 13.69 -10.22
N GLY A 69 -12.04 12.89 -10.40
CA GLY A 69 -13.30 12.99 -9.68
C GLY A 69 -13.95 11.62 -9.62
N ASN A 70 -13.43 10.69 -8.82
CA ASN A 70 -14.21 9.53 -8.42
C ASN A 70 -13.75 8.97 -7.06
N GLY A 71 -14.72 8.59 -6.23
CA GLY A 71 -14.50 7.99 -4.90
C GLY A 71 -13.64 6.72 -4.91
N ARG A 72 -13.48 6.09 -6.09
CA ARG A 72 -12.52 4.99 -6.28
C ARG A 72 -11.08 5.42 -6.05
N PHE A 73 -10.67 6.59 -6.55
CA PHE A 73 -9.31 7.06 -6.35
C PHE A 73 -9.07 7.42 -4.88
N HIS A 74 -10.07 8.02 -4.21
CA HIS A 74 -10.01 8.30 -2.78
C HIS A 74 -9.80 7.01 -1.97
N ALA A 75 -10.63 5.99 -2.22
CA ALA A 75 -10.54 4.70 -1.52
C ALA A 75 -9.20 3.99 -1.79
N LEU A 76 -8.64 4.14 -2.99
CA LEU A 76 -7.34 3.57 -3.34
C LEU A 76 -6.19 4.30 -2.63
N LEU A 77 -6.19 5.63 -2.61
CA LEU A 77 -5.19 6.42 -1.88
C LEU A 77 -5.21 6.09 -0.39
N GLU A 78 -6.40 6.04 0.20
CA GLU A 78 -6.59 5.65 1.60
C GLU A 78 -6.05 4.24 1.88
N SER A 79 -6.33 3.28 0.99
CA SER A 79 -5.84 1.91 1.12
C SER A 79 -4.31 1.81 1.09
N VAL A 80 -3.65 2.56 0.20
CA VAL A 80 -2.18 2.58 0.10
C VAL A 80 -1.54 3.25 1.31
N VAL A 81 -2.09 4.37 1.77
CA VAL A 81 -1.61 5.07 2.98
C VAL A 81 -1.77 4.16 4.21
N GLN A 82 -2.89 3.46 4.34
CA GLN A 82 -3.13 2.52 5.43
C GLN A 82 -2.17 1.33 5.40
N ALA A 83 -1.93 0.73 4.22
CA ALA A 83 -0.98 -0.36 4.08
C ALA A 83 0.45 0.08 4.40
N ALA A 84 0.85 1.28 3.97
CA ALA A 84 2.15 1.86 4.30
C ALA A 84 2.31 2.07 5.81
N GLN A 85 1.26 2.55 6.48
CA GLN A 85 1.25 2.73 7.93
C GLN A 85 1.41 1.39 8.67
N GLN A 86 0.61 0.38 8.31
CA GLN A 86 0.70 -0.96 8.90
C GLN A 86 2.07 -1.58 8.69
N LEU A 87 2.66 -1.43 7.51
CA LEU A 87 4.02 -1.89 7.22
C LEU A 87 5.08 -1.12 8.02
N SER A 88 4.89 0.18 8.24
CA SER A 88 5.83 0.98 9.05
C SER A 88 5.82 0.61 10.53
N GLU A 89 4.65 0.19 11.05
CA GLU A 89 4.45 -0.23 12.44
C GLU A 89 4.80 -1.72 12.68
N CYS A 90 5.06 -2.47 11.61
CA CYS A 90 5.39 -3.89 11.68
C CYS A 90 6.87 -4.08 12.07
N ASP A 91 7.15 -4.43 13.32
CA ASP A 91 8.52 -4.71 13.82
C ASP A 91 9.04 -6.12 13.49
N VAL A 92 8.41 -6.81 12.53
CA VAL A 92 8.82 -8.16 12.13
C VAL A 92 10.01 -8.09 11.18
N ASP A 93 11.14 -8.65 11.62
CA ASP A 93 12.33 -8.80 10.78
C ASP A 93 12.21 -10.07 9.92
N PHE A 94 11.43 -9.96 8.83
CA PHE A 94 11.24 -11.02 7.85
C PHE A 94 11.99 -10.68 6.54
N PRO A 95 12.64 -11.66 5.89
CA PRO A 95 13.29 -11.45 4.61
C PRO A 95 12.32 -10.86 3.55
N GLY A 96 12.65 -9.71 2.98
CA GLY A 96 11.83 -9.02 1.98
C GLY A 96 10.79 -8.05 2.54
N ILE A 97 10.47 -8.07 3.85
CA ILE A 97 9.58 -7.06 4.46
C ILE A 97 10.22 -5.67 4.39
N ASN A 98 11.53 -5.56 4.60
CA ASN A 98 12.23 -4.27 4.52
C ASN A 98 12.22 -3.67 3.11
N GLU A 99 12.31 -4.50 2.07
CA GLU A 99 12.18 -4.08 0.67
C GLU A 99 10.75 -3.67 0.33
N LEU A 100 9.76 -4.40 0.87
CA LEU A 100 8.34 -4.07 0.73
C LEU A 100 7.98 -2.75 1.42
N LYS A 101 8.51 -2.50 2.64
CA LYS A 101 8.38 -1.21 3.35
C LYS A 101 8.93 -0.07 2.49
N LYS A 102 10.17 -0.20 2.00
CA LYS A 102 10.81 0.80 1.13
C LYS A 102 10.01 1.06 -0.15
N THR A 103 9.56 0.00 -0.82
CA THR A 103 8.80 0.12 -2.07
C THR A 103 7.45 0.80 -1.84
N THR A 104 6.74 0.41 -0.79
CA THR A 104 5.44 0.99 -0.44
C THR A 104 5.56 2.46 -0.09
N LEU A 105 6.58 2.84 0.70
CA LEU A 105 6.86 4.23 1.04
C LEU A 105 7.26 5.06 -0.18
N ALA A 106 8.06 4.50 -1.09
CA ALA A 106 8.41 5.18 -2.35
C ALA A 106 7.18 5.44 -3.23
N VAL A 107 6.23 4.50 -3.26
CA VAL A 107 4.95 4.69 -3.96
C VAL A 107 4.14 5.82 -3.32
N VAL A 108 4.00 5.82 -1.99
CA VAL A 108 3.31 6.91 -1.26
C VAL A 108 3.95 8.26 -1.56
N HIS A 109 5.28 8.35 -1.46
CA HIS A 109 6.01 9.59 -1.75
C HIS A 109 5.75 10.09 -3.16
N ARG A 110 5.86 9.21 -4.16
CA ARG A 110 5.60 9.58 -5.56
C ARG A 110 4.16 10.03 -5.77
N MET A 111 3.18 9.35 -5.18
CA MET A 111 1.78 9.77 -5.24
C MET A 111 1.58 11.17 -4.67
N VAL A 112 2.17 11.48 -3.51
CA VAL A 112 2.09 12.83 -2.91
C VAL A 112 2.70 13.89 -3.83
N GLN A 113 3.87 13.63 -4.42
CA GLN A 113 4.53 14.58 -5.33
C GLN A 113 3.71 14.85 -6.59
N GLU A 114 3.18 13.81 -7.22
CA GLU A 114 2.32 13.93 -8.39
C GLU A 114 1.05 14.72 -8.03
N LEU A 115 0.39 14.40 -6.92
CA LEU A 115 -0.84 15.07 -6.51
C LEU A 115 -0.63 16.54 -6.09
N LYS A 116 0.55 16.91 -5.57
CA LYS A 116 0.91 18.33 -5.31
C LYS A 116 1.01 19.16 -6.59
N CYS A 117 1.41 18.55 -7.70
CA CYS A 117 1.62 19.22 -8.98
C CYS A 117 0.33 19.37 -9.82
N VAL A 118 -0.78 18.79 -9.35
CA VAL A 118 -2.06 18.78 -10.06
C VAL A 118 -3.07 19.66 -9.32
N GLN A 119 -3.55 20.71 -9.98
CA GLN A 119 -4.73 21.45 -9.53
C GLN A 119 -5.98 20.62 -9.83
N LEU A 120 -6.60 20.07 -8.80
CA LEU A 120 -7.79 19.26 -8.89
C LEU A 120 -9.05 20.11 -8.68
N GLU A 121 -10.10 19.84 -9.44
CA GLU A 121 -11.42 20.44 -9.20
C GLU A 121 -12.04 19.96 -7.88
N ASN A 122 -11.74 18.71 -7.48
CA ASN A 122 -12.08 18.15 -6.16
C ASN A 122 -10.79 17.74 -5.43
N PRO A 123 -10.31 18.53 -4.47
CA PRO A 123 -9.09 18.19 -3.74
C PRO A 123 -9.30 16.97 -2.86
N PHE A 124 -8.26 16.13 -2.76
CA PHE A 124 -8.26 15.02 -1.81
C PHE A 124 -8.45 15.51 -0.37
N PRO A 125 -9.00 14.65 0.52
CA PRO A 125 -9.10 14.98 1.93
C PRO A 125 -7.73 15.33 2.51
N ARG A 126 -7.59 16.53 3.08
CA ARG A 126 -6.30 17.02 3.64
C ARG A 126 -5.65 16.04 4.62
N HIS A 127 -6.46 15.37 5.44
CA HIS A 127 -5.97 14.39 6.41
C HIS A 127 -5.23 13.20 5.77
N LEU A 128 -5.56 12.80 4.54
CA LEU A 128 -4.83 11.74 3.83
C LEU A 128 -3.47 12.21 3.36
N PHE A 129 -3.39 13.47 2.91
CA PHE A 129 -2.13 14.10 2.55
C PHE A 129 -1.20 14.25 3.76
N GLU A 130 -1.71 14.76 4.88
CA GLU A 130 -0.96 14.92 6.12
C GLU A 130 -0.42 13.57 6.62
N LYS A 131 -1.24 12.50 6.58
CA LYS A 131 -0.80 11.14 6.91
C LYS A 131 0.27 10.62 5.95
N ALA A 132 0.08 10.81 4.65
CA ALA A 132 1.05 10.37 3.65
C ALA A 132 2.39 11.11 3.80
N GLU A 133 2.38 12.42 4.06
CA GLU A 133 3.58 13.22 4.31
C GLU A 133 4.30 12.80 5.60
N ALA A 134 3.56 12.56 6.68
CA ALA A 134 4.14 12.10 7.94
C ALA A 134 4.84 10.73 7.80
N LEU A 135 4.30 9.84 6.96
CA LEU A 135 4.91 8.54 6.67
C LEU A 135 6.22 8.68 5.88
N VAL A 136 6.30 9.63 4.96
CA VAL A 136 7.53 9.91 4.18
C VAL A 136 8.61 10.51 5.09
N GLN A 137 8.26 11.47 5.94
CA GLN A 137 9.21 12.16 6.83
C GLN A 137 9.83 11.23 7.88
N LYS A 138 9.16 10.14 8.27
CA LYS A 138 9.71 9.13 9.19
C LYS A 138 10.86 8.29 8.60
N THR A 139 11.13 8.42 7.30
CA THR A 139 12.13 7.64 6.58
C THR A 139 13.37 8.42 6.13
N GLU A 140 13.37 9.75 6.28
CA GLU A 140 14.54 10.62 6.08
C GLU A 140 15.31 10.80 7.40
#